data_AF-A0A2N3B2B4-F1
#
_entry.id   AF-A0A2N3B2B4-F1
#
_cell.length_a   1.000
_cell.length_b   1.000
_cell.length_c   1.000
_cell.angle_alpha   90.00
_cell.angle_beta   90.00
_cell.angle_gamma   90.00
#
_symmetry.space_group_name_H-M   'P 1'
#
loop_
_entity.id
_entity.type
_entity.pdbx_description
1 polymer ?
#
loop_
_entity_poly.entity_id
_entity_poly.type
_entity_poly.pdbx_seq_one_letter_code
_entity_poly.pdbx_strand_id
1 'polypeptide(L)'
;MPVPSKVEGSRLSAHAGELSQRLAQNVQAVCRHYLPNGRREGRYWMVGDVAGTPGRSLYVRLFETGRGAIGNWVDAATGEYGDLLDLIRMNQRHSHLSDTIKEAERFLALPPPAENHDCVNHTQPARAGSPQAARRLFAASKPLTGSLGATYLKARGITRLHNLTALRFHPRCYYRPNGDDAPGTPRAFPALIAAVTNCEAQQTGAHRTWLDPAGAGKANVATPRRAMGNILGAAVRFGHCRDVMIAG
;
A
#
# COMPACT_ATOMS: atom_id res chain seq x y z
N MET A 1 -21.40 49.11 5.83
CA MET A 1 -19.95 48.79 5.82
C MET A 1 -19.79 47.31 5.51
N PRO A 2 -18.81 46.95 4.67
CA PRO A 2 -19.00 46.00 3.57
C PRO A 2 -18.71 44.56 3.97
N VAL A 3 -19.37 43.62 3.27
CA VAL A 3 -19.22 42.18 3.39
C VAL A 3 -17.88 41.76 2.76
N PRO A 4 -16.89 41.24 3.52
CA PRO A 4 -15.73 40.59 2.93
C PRO A 4 -15.92 39.08 3.09
N SER A 5 -16.52 38.39 2.13
CA SER A 5 -16.74 36.93 2.30
C SER A 5 -16.48 36.07 1.08
N LYS A 6 -16.49 36.62 -0.15
CA LYS A 6 -16.33 35.79 -1.36
C LYS A 6 -14.95 35.89 -2.04
N VAL A 7 -14.33 37.07 -2.01
CA VAL A 7 -13.02 37.30 -2.67
C VAL A 7 -11.87 36.73 -1.83
N GLU A 8 -11.97 36.84 -0.51
CA GLU A 8 -10.93 36.37 0.43
C GLU A 8 -10.90 34.84 0.50
N GLY A 9 -12.06 34.19 0.52
CA GLY A 9 -12.16 32.72 0.43
C GLY A 9 -11.59 32.13 -0.87
N SER A 10 -11.71 32.86 -1.99
CA SER A 10 -11.16 32.43 -3.29
C SER A 10 -9.62 32.52 -3.33
N ARG A 11 -9.03 33.58 -2.77
CA ARG A 11 -7.57 33.70 -2.65
C ARG A 11 -6.98 32.68 -1.68
N LEU A 12 -7.63 32.44 -0.55
CA LEU A 12 -7.23 31.42 0.42
C LEU A 12 -7.25 30.01 -0.19
N SER A 13 -8.24 29.71 -1.04
CA SER A 13 -8.31 28.43 -1.74
C SER A 13 -7.19 28.25 -2.77
N ALA A 14 -6.85 29.29 -3.53
CA ALA A 14 -5.74 29.24 -4.49
C ALA A 14 -4.40 29.04 -3.77
N HIS A 15 -4.20 29.77 -2.66
CA HIS A 15 -3.01 29.66 -1.81
C HIS A 15 -2.87 28.28 -1.18
N ALA A 16 -3.97 27.70 -0.68
CA ALA A 16 -3.98 26.34 -0.16
C ALA A 16 -3.58 25.30 -1.24
N GLY A 17 -4.04 25.48 -2.49
CA GLY A 17 -3.63 24.62 -3.60
C GLY A 17 -2.13 24.66 -3.88
N GLU A 18 -1.54 25.86 -3.89
CA GLU A 18 -0.10 26.05 -4.08
C GLU A 18 0.71 25.41 -2.93
N LEU A 19 0.28 25.61 -1.68
CA LEU A 19 0.92 25.01 -0.51
C LEU A 19 0.84 23.48 -0.57
N SER A 20 -0.32 22.91 -0.94
CA SER A 20 -0.47 21.47 -1.10
C SER A 20 0.53 20.91 -2.12
N GLN A 21 0.70 21.59 -3.26
CA GLN A 21 1.67 21.20 -4.28
C GLN A 21 3.12 21.27 -3.78
N ARG A 22 3.49 22.35 -3.07
CA ARG A 22 4.84 22.53 -2.50
C ARG A 22 5.13 21.52 -1.38
N LEU A 23 4.14 21.19 -0.56
CA LEU A 23 4.23 20.11 0.43
C LEU A 23 4.41 18.75 -0.27
N ALA A 24 3.69 18.52 -1.36
CA ALA A 24 3.78 17.27 -2.11
C ALA A 24 5.17 17.07 -2.75
N GLN A 25 5.84 18.14 -3.20
CA GLN A 25 7.23 18.09 -3.65
C GLN A 25 8.20 17.70 -2.52
N ASN A 26 7.86 18.03 -1.27
CA ASN A 26 8.63 17.73 -0.07
C ASN A 26 8.00 16.62 0.79
N VAL A 27 7.16 15.76 0.20
CA VAL A 27 6.31 14.81 0.94
C VAL A 27 7.08 13.94 1.93
N GLN A 28 8.31 13.52 1.60
CA GLN A 28 9.13 12.72 2.52
C GLN A 28 9.54 13.50 3.76
N ALA A 29 9.89 14.78 3.63
CA ALA A 29 10.22 15.63 4.76
C ALA A 29 8.98 15.87 5.64
N VAL A 30 7.82 16.13 5.02
CA VAL A 30 6.53 16.27 5.72
C VAL A 30 6.22 15.00 6.52
N CYS A 31 6.33 13.83 5.88
CA CYS A 31 6.10 12.55 6.54
C CYS A 31 7.06 12.30 7.70
N ARG A 32 8.35 12.62 7.56
CA ARG A 32 9.32 12.47 8.66
C ARG A 32 9.03 13.40 9.83
N HIS A 33 8.56 14.61 9.56
CA HIS A 33 8.30 15.60 10.59
C HIS A 33 7.01 15.31 11.37
N TYR A 34 5.90 15.10 10.66
CA TYR A 34 4.59 14.92 11.30
C TYR A 34 4.26 13.45 11.63
N LEU A 35 4.90 12.49 10.97
CA LEU A 35 4.66 11.05 11.14
C LEU A 35 5.96 10.32 11.50
N PRO A 36 6.58 10.63 12.65
CA PRO A 36 7.95 10.21 12.98
C PRO A 36 8.12 8.69 13.11
N ASN A 37 7.08 7.96 13.54
CA ASN A 37 7.12 6.48 13.62
C ASN A 37 6.75 5.80 12.29
N GLY A 38 6.48 6.57 11.25
CA GLY A 38 6.17 6.02 9.94
C GLY A 38 7.43 5.59 9.19
N ARG A 39 7.23 4.76 8.16
CA ARG A 39 8.33 4.25 7.33
C ARG A 39 7.95 4.16 5.87
N ARG A 40 8.96 4.25 5.01
CA ARG A 40 8.79 4.06 3.57
C ARG A 40 8.66 2.59 3.21
N GLU A 41 7.50 2.20 2.67
CA GLU A 41 7.28 0.90 2.05
C GLU A 41 6.89 1.07 0.58
N GLY A 42 7.87 0.83 -0.30
CA GLY A 42 7.70 0.96 -1.75
C GLY A 42 7.44 2.41 -2.16
N ARG A 43 6.19 2.70 -2.57
CA ARG A 43 5.74 4.04 -3.01
C ARG A 43 4.96 4.79 -1.94
N TYR A 44 4.83 4.21 -0.75
CA TYR A 44 4.00 4.74 0.31
C TYR A 44 4.84 4.99 1.57
N TRP A 45 4.45 5.98 2.36
CA TRP A 45 4.80 6.09 3.77
C TRP A 45 3.70 5.42 4.58
N MET A 46 4.04 4.45 5.41
CA MET A 46 3.08 3.76 6.26
C MET A 46 3.27 4.12 7.71
N VAL A 47 2.16 4.39 8.40
CA VAL A 47 2.12 4.73 9.83
C VAL A 47 0.76 4.28 10.42
N GLY A 48 0.62 4.32 11.74
CA GLY A 48 -0.59 3.92 12.44
C GLY A 48 -1.76 4.87 12.21
N ASP A 49 -1.55 6.16 12.35
CA ASP A 49 -2.62 7.17 12.25
C ASP A 49 -2.03 8.54 11.91
N VAL A 50 -2.91 9.54 11.82
CA VAL A 50 -2.54 10.95 11.60
C VAL A 50 -1.70 11.55 12.73
N ALA A 51 -1.72 10.96 13.93
CA ALA A 51 -0.89 11.38 15.06
C ALA A 51 0.54 10.80 14.99
N GLY A 52 0.82 9.96 14.01
CA GLY A 52 2.13 9.36 13.81
C GLY A 52 2.41 8.19 14.76
N THR A 53 1.37 7.50 15.26
CA THR A 53 1.57 6.31 16.09
C THR A 53 2.17 5.15 15.28
N PRO A 54 2.90 4.21 15.90
CA PRO A 54 3.37 3.01 15.20
C PRO A 54 2.20 2.17 14.68
N GLY A 55 2.22 1.83 13.39
CA GLY A 55 1.17 1.02 12.79
C GLY A 55 1.21 1.01 11.27
N ARG A 56 0.13 0.49 10.66
CA ARG A 56 0.06 0.19 9.22
C ARG A 56 -1.32 0.49 8.63
N SER A 57 -2.05 1.41 9.24
CA SER A 57 -3.41 1.79 8.86
C SER A 57 -3.41 3.00 7.94
N LEU A 58 -2.51 3.96 8.15
CA LEU A 58 -2.39 5.15 7.33
C LEU A 58 -1.29 5.02 6.27
N TYR A 59 -1.63 5.37 5.04
CA TYR A 59 -0.77 5.29 3.86
C TYR A 59 -0.69 6.66 3.17
N VAL A 60 0.49 7.29 3.14
CA VAL A 60 0.75 8.51 2.37
C VAL A 60 1.44 8.18 1.05
N ARG A 61 1.00 8.74 -0.08
CA ARG A 61 1.63 8.52 -1.39
C ARG A 61 2.89 9.36 -1.56
N LEU A 62 4.03 8.72 -1.83
CA LEU A 62 5.32 9.38 -2.04
C LEU A 62 5.66 9.65 -3.51
N PHE A 63 4.90 9.07 -4.43
CA PHE A 63 5.11 9.23 -5.87
C PHE A 63 3.76 9.38 -6.57
N GLU A 64 3.75 10.18 -7.62
CA GLU A 64 2.61 10.23 -8.52
C GLU A 64 2.40 8.87 -9.20
N THR A 65 1.14 8.46 -9.26
CA THR A 65 0.72 7.27 -9.98
C THR A 65 -0.47 7.63 -10.84
N GLY A 66 -0.76 6.88 -11.90
CA GLY A 66 -2.00 7.07 -12.67
C GLY A 66 -3.31 6.82 -11.89
N ARG A 67 -3.25 6.71 -10.56
CA ARG A 67 -4.36 6.44 -9.64
C ARG A 67 -4.41 7.42 -8.45
N GLY A 68 -3.54 8.42 -8.40
CA GLY A 68 -3.53 9.39 -7.30
C GLY A 68 -2.28 10.26 -7.30
N ALA A 69 -2.48 11.50 -6.85
CA ALA A 69 -1.42 12.49 -6.69
C ALA A 69 -0.47 12.12 -5.54
N ILE A 70 0.76 12.63 -5.64
CA ILE A 70 1.72 12.64 -4.53
C ILE A 70 1.16 13.46 -3.35
N GLY A 71 1.39 12.99 -2.13
CA GLY A 71 0.88 13.64 -0.91
C GLY A 71 -0.50 13.19 -0.46
N ASN A 72 -1.32 12.58 -1.32
CA ASN A 72 -2.61 12.03 -0.89
C ASN A 72 -2.40 10.89 0.10
N TRP A 73 -3.18 10.89 1.17
CA TRP A 73 -3.16 9.86 2.19
C TRP A 73 -4.54 9.23 2.40
N VAL A 74 -4.54 8.01 2.92
CA VAL A 74 -5.74 7.26 3.30
C VAL A 74 -5.44 6.49 4.58
N ASP A 75 -6.36 6.54 5.54
CA ASP A 75 -6.40 5.66 6.70
C ASP A 75 -7.40 4.52 6.46
N ALA A 76 -6.91 3.29 6.41
CA ALA A 76 -7.73 2.10 6.18
C ALA A 76 -8.53 1.65 7.40
N ALA A 77 -8.20 2.12 8.61
CA ALA A 77 -8.93 1.80 9.83
C ALA A 77 -10.15 2.71 10.01
N THR A 78 -10.00 4.01 9.74
CA THR A 78 -11.10 4.99 9.86
C THR A 78 -11.84 5.23 8.55
N GLY A 79 -11.21 4.94 7.41
CA GLY A 79 -11.73 5.28 6.08
C GLY A 79 -11.50 6.73 5.69
N GLU A 80 -10.80 7.51 6.51
CA GLU A 80 -10.48 8.90 6.23
C GLU A 80 -9.41 9.02 5.14
N TYR A 81 -9.45 10.12 4.41
CA TYR A 81 -8.49 10.42 3.35
C TYR A 81 -8.39 11.93 3.16
N GLY A 82 -7.28 12.37 2.59
CA GLY A 82 -7.04 13.79 2.35
C GLY A 82 -5.71 14.05 1.66
N ASP A 83 -5.34 15.33 1.61
CA ASP A 83 -4.01 15.77 1.19
C ASP A 83 -3.11 16.09 2.39
N LEU A 84 -1.89 16.58 2.13
CA LEU A 84 -0.95 16.90 3.20
C LEU A 84 -1.39 18.07 4.07
N LEU A 85 -2.22 18.99 3.57
CA LEU A 85 -2.78 20.06 4.40
C LEU A 85 -3.81 19.51 5.37
N ASP A 86 -4.68 18.60 4.91
CA ASP A 86 -5.59 17.88 5.81
C ASP A 86 -4.82 17.10 6.88
N LEU A 87 -3.71 16.47 6.49
CA LEU A 87 -2.85 15.75 7.43
C LEU A 87 -2.28 16.67 8.51
N ILE A 88 -1.71 17.81 8.13
CA ILE A 88 -1.16 18.79 9.08
C ILE A 88 -2.27 19.33 9.98
N ARG A 89 -3.43 19.67 9.41
CA ARG A 89 -4.60 20.13 10.18
C ARG A 89 -5.00 19.13 11.25
N MET A 90 -5.09 17.84 10.88
CA MET A 90 -5.49 16.78 11.80
C MET A 90 -4.42 16.48 12.86
N ASN A 91 -3.15 16.41 12.44
CA ASN A 91 -2.02 16.14 13.34
C ASN A 91 -1.85 17.24 14.40
N GLN A 92 -1.96 18.51 13.98
CA GLN A 92 -1.83 19.68 14.87
C GLN A 92 -3.16 20.11 15.51
N ARG A 93 -4.27 19.44 15.19
CA ARG A 93 -5.63 19.72 15.70
C ARG A 93 -6.08 21.16 15.46
N HIS A 94 -5.71 21.74 14.32
CA HIS A 94 -6.11 23.11 13.98
C HIS A 94 -7.62 23.20 13.70
N SER A 95 -8.28 24.18 14.33
CA SER A 95 -9.70 24.45 14.11
C SER A 95 -9.96 25.29 12.85
N HIS A 96 -9.00 26.16 12.48
CA HIS A 96 -9.14 27.05 11.33
C HIS A 96 -8.10 26.74 10.25
N LEU A 97 -8.54 26.83 8.97
CA LEU A 97 -7.66 26.63 7.81
C LEU A 97 -6.48 27.61 7.80
N SER A 98 -6.66 28.84 8.29
CA SER A 98 -5.60 29.84 8.40
C SER A 98 -4.44 29.38 9.26
N ASP A 99 -4.69 28.61 10.31
CA ASP A 99 -3.64 28.13 11.21
C ASP A 99 -2.84 27.02 10.54
N THR A 100 -3.51 26.15 9.79
CA THR A 100 -2.86 25.14 8.94
C THR A 100 -2.02 25.78 7.84
N ILE A 101 -2.50 26.86 7.21
CA ILE A 101 -1.74 27.60 6.19
C ILE A 101 -0.44 28.15 6.80
N LYS A 102 -0.53 28.83 7.95
CA LYS A 102 0.65 29.37 8.65
C LYS A 102 1.64 28.28 9.03
N GLU A 103 1.17 27.12 9.45
CA GLU A 103 2.03 25.99 9.79
C GLU A 103 2.69 25.37 8.54
N ALA A 104 1.95 25.23 7.44
CA ALA A 104 2.50 24.76 6.19
C ALA A 104 3.59 25.70 5.66
N GLU A 105 3.36 27.02 5.73
CA GLU A 105 4.36 28.03 5.38
C GLU A 105 5.58 27.96 6.29
N ARG A 106 5.37 27.84 7.61
CA ARG A 106 6.45 27.66 8.59
C ARG A 106 7.28 26.44 8.26
N PHE A 107 6.64 25.30 8.01
CA PHE A 107 7.32 24.05 7.65
C PHE A 107 8.14 24.21 6.36
N LEU A 108 7.56 24.82 5.32
CA LEU A 108 8.25 25.05 4.04
C LEU A 108 9.38 26.08 4.14
N ALA A 109 9.39 26.92 5.17
CA ALA A 109 10.45 27.88 5.47
C ALA A 109 11.58 27.30 6.34
N LEU A 110 11.40 26.12 6.95
CA LEU A 110 12.46 25.46 7.70
C LEU A 110 13.62 25.08 6.76
N PRO A 111 14.88 25.23 7.21
CA PRO A 111 16.00 24.72 6.46
C PRO A 111 15.80 23.21 6.24
N PRO A 112 16.07 22.69 5.03
CA PRO A 112 15.97 21.27 4.78
C PRO A 112 16.84 20.53 5.81
N PRO A 113 16.30 19.51 6.49
CA PRO A 113 17.02 18.82 7.55
C PRO A 113 18.40 18.37 7.04
N ALA A 114 19.44 18.69 7.81
CA ALA A 114 20.80 18.33 7.49
C ALA A 114 20.92 16.79 7.47
N GLU A 115 21.29 16.24 6.30
CA GLU A 115 21.84 14.89 6.09
C GLU A 115 20.80 13.73 6.17
N ASN A 116 20.69 12.76 5.25
CA ASN A 116 21.51 12.32 4.13
C ASN A 116 20.88 12.70 2.79
N HIS A 117 21.70 13.24 1.88
CA HIS A 117 21.52 12.99 0.46
C HIS A 117 21.69 11.48 0.22
N ASP A 118 20.67 10.69 0.55
CA ASP A 118 20.26 9.68 -0.43
C ASP A 118 19.87 10.52 -1.64
N CYS A 119 20.85 10.73 -2.51
CA CYS A 119 20.70 11.43 -3.76
C CYS A 119 19.35 11.07 -4.35
N VAL A 120 18.68 12.14 -4.79
CA VAL A 120 17.32 12.23 -5.29
C VAL A 120 17.19 11.44 -6.58
N ASN A 121 17.41 10.14 -6.46
CA ASN A 121 16.92 9.17 -7.36
C ASN A 121 15.43 9.06 -7.02
N HIS A 122 14.67 10.01 -7.58
CA HIS A 122 13.33 9.79 -8.11
C HIS A 122 13.32 8.64 -9.13
N THR A 123 14.18 7.63 -9.00
CA THR A 123 13.97 6.34 -9.60
C THR A 123 12.69 5.85 -8.97
N GLN A 124 11.58 6.06 -9.71
CA GLN A 124 10.32 5.40 -9.43
C GLN A 124 10.69 3.97 -9.07
N PRO A 125 10.35 3.48 -7.86
CA PRO A 125 10.70 2.13 -7.50
C PRO A 125 10.16 1.24 -8.62
N ALA A 126 11.07 0.43 -9.18
CA ALA A 126 10.80 -0.44 -10.32
C ALA A 126 9.43 -1.07 -10.12
N ARG A 127 8.50 -0.88 -11.09
CA ARG A 127 7.06 -1.20 -10.98
C ARG A 127 6.86 -2.46 -10.13
N ALA A 128 6.66 -2.27 -8.82
CA ALA A 128 6.61 -3.37 -7.89
C ALA A 128 5.26 -4.05 -8.12
N GLY A 129 5.28 -5.11 -8.93
CA GLY A 129 4.08 -5.81 -9.35
C GLY A 129 3.43 -5.24 -10.60
N SER A 130 4.10 -5.33 -11.75
CA SER A 130 3.38 -5.26 -13.03
C SER A 130 2.47 -6.49 -13.19
N PRO A 131 1.36 -6.38 -13.94
CA PRO A 131 0.56 -7.54 -14.33
C PRO A 131 1.40 -8.64 -15.00
N GLN A 132 2.43 -8.26 -15.76
CA GLN A 132 3.35 -9.20 -16.39
C GLN A 132 4.18 -9.98 -15.37
N ALA A 133 4.69 -9.32 -14.31
CA ALA A 133 5.42 -10.00 -13.25
C ALA A 133 4.51 -10.98 -12.47
N ALA A 134 3.24 -10.61 -12.25
CA ALA A 134 2.26 -11.50 -11.64
C ALA A 134 1.97 -12.74 -12.51
N ARG A 135 1.82 -12.56 -13.82
CA ARG A 135 1.67 -13.66 -14.78
C ARG A 135 2.88 -14.58 -14.80
N ARG A 136 4.09 -14.03 -14.84
CA ARG A 136 5.35 -14.81 -14.78
C ARG A 136 5.43 -15.64 -13.51
N LEU A 137 5.11 -15.05 -12.35
CA LEU A 137 5.10 -15.75 -11.07
C LEU A 137 4.09 -16.92 -11.08
N PHE A 138 2.87 -16.66 -11.56
CA PHE A 138 1.83 -17.68 -11.62
C PHE A 138 2.22 -18.82 -12.57
N ALA A 139 2.72 -18.50 -13.77
CA ALA A 139 3.20 -19.47 -14.74
C ALA A 139 4.37 -20.33 -14.22
N ALA A 140 5.31 -19.72 -13.48
CA ALA A 140 6.42 -20.43 -12.85
C ALA A 140 6.01 -21.31 -11.65
N SER A 141 4.76 -21.22 -11.19
CA SER A 141 4.26 -21.99 -10.06
C SER A 141 3.81 -23.38 -10.48
N LYS A 142 3.92 -24.34 -9.56
CA LYS A 142 3.58 -25.75 -9.75
C LYS A 142 2.10 -26.03 -9.44
N PRO A 143 1.55 -27.17 -9.90
CA PRO A 143 0.24 -27.64 -9.47
C PRO A 143 0.13 -27.74 -7.94
N LEU A 144 -1.09 -27.55 -7.44
CA LEU A 144 -1.37 -27.55 -6.01
C LEU A 144 -1.33 -28.96 -5.41
N THR A 145 -1.75 -29.98 -6.16
CA THR A 145 -1.79 -31.37 -5.72
C THR A 145 -0.41 -31.86 -5.30
N GLY A 146 -0.32 -32.49 -4.13
CA GLY A 146 0.95 -33.00 -3.59
C GLY A 146 1.88 -31.93 -3.01
N SER A 147 1.43 -30.69 -2.86
CA SER A 147 2.25 -29.59 -2.31
C SER A 147 1.87 -29.18 -0.88
N LEU A 148 2.74 -28.42 -0.21
CA LEU A 148 2.42 -27.75 1.07
C LEU A 148 1.20 -26.83 0.95
N GLY A 149 0.93 -26.26 -0.23
CA GLY A 149 -0.27 -25.46 -0.46
C GLY A 149 -1.56 -26.29 -0.32
N ALA A 150 -1.54 -27.55 -0.78
CA ALA A 150 -2.66 -28.46 -0.58
C ALA A 150 -2.86 -28.82 0.90
N THR A 151 -1.78 -29.08 1.63
CA THR A 151 -1.83 -29.36 3.07
C THR A 151 -2.41 -28.17 3.84
N TYR A 152 -1.94 -26.96 3.55
CA TYR A 152 -2.46 -25.73 4.15
C TYR A 152 -3.96 -25.53 3.89
N LEU A 153 -4.42 -25.75 2.65
CA LEU A 153 -5.84 -25.60 2.31
C LEU A 153 -6.70 -26.67 2.98
N LYS A 154 -6.24 -27.92 3.04
CA LYS A 154 -6.93 -29.00 3.76
C LYS A 154 -7.07 -28.70 5.25
N ALA A 155 -6.01 -28.20 5.89
CA ALA A 155 -6.04 -27.77 7.29
C ALA A 155 -7.03 -26.61 7.54
N ARG A 156 -7.37 -25.85 6.49
CA ARG A 156 -8.40 -24.80 6.50
C ARG A 156 -9.79 -25.31 6.12
N GLY A 157 -9.99 -26.62 5.99
CA GLY A 157 -11.27 -27.24 5.59
C GLY A 157 -11.54 -27.23 4.08
N ILE A 158 -10.60 -26.75 3.26
CA ILE A 158 -10.74 -26.69 1.80
C ILE A 158 -10.14 -27.96 1.19
N THR A 159 -11.00 -28.96 0.95
CA THR A 159 -10.57 -30.31 0.54
C THR A 159 -10.70 -30.59 -0.95
N ARG A 160 -11.61 -29.89 -1.66
CA ARG A 160 -11.84 -30.06 -3.11
C ARG A 160 -10.85 -29.24 -3.94
N LEU A 161 -9.63 -29.75 -4.09
CA LEU A 161 -8.53 -29.01 -4.74
C LEU A 161 -8.50 -29.12 -6.28
N HIS A 162 -9.23 -30.07 -6.87
CA HIS A 162 -9.17 -30.36 -8.31
C HIS A 162 -9.75 -29.25 -9.20
N ASN A 163 -10.63 -28.40 -8.68
CA ASN A 163 -11.26 -27.29 -9.43
C ASN A 163 -10.66 -25.91 -9.11
N LEU A 164 -9.53 -25.84 -8.41
CA LEU A 164 -8.90 -24.58 -7.99
C LEU A 164 -7.82 -24.15 -8.98
N THR A 165 -8.17 -24.01 -10.26
CA THR A 165 -7.23 -23.61 -11.33
C THR A 165 -6.60 -22.24 -11.10
N ALA A 166 -7.29 -21.37 -10.35
CA ALA A 166 -6.77 -20.08 -9.92
C ALA A 166 -5.67 -20.18 -8.85
N LEU A 167 -5.43 -21.36 -8.26
CA LEU A 167 -4.41 -21.58 -7.23
C LEU A 167 -3.26 -22.44 -7.76
N ARG A 168 -2.05 -22.00 -7.46
CA ARG A 168 -0.81 -22.75 -7.71
C ARG A 168 0.10 -22.66 -6.50
N PHE A 169 1.13 -23.50 -6.48
CA PHE A 169 2.11 -23.54 -5.41
C PHE A 169 3.50 -23.21 -5.91
N HIS A 170 4.21 -22.32 -5.22
CA HIS A 170 5.59 -21.99 -5.53
C HIS A 170 6.51 -22.42 -4.36
N PRO A 171 7.45 -23.36 -4.56
CA PRO A 171 8.24 -23.93 -3.45
C PRO A 171 9.23 -22.94 -2.82
N ARG A 172 9.66 -21.92 -3.58
CA ARG A 172 10.68 -20.94 -3.13
C ARG A 172 10.33 -19.52 -3.58
N CYS A 173 9.19 -19.00 -3.14
CA CYS A 173 8.70 -17.68 -3.51
C CYS A 173 9.44 -16.60 -2.72
N TYR A 174 9.99 -15.59 -3.42
CA TYR A 174 10.73 -14.50 -2.81
C TYR A 174 9.86 -13.68 -1.85
N TYR A 175 10.35 -13.48 -0.63
CA TYR A 175 9.82 -12.58 0.39
C TYR A 175 10.82 -11.44 0.60
N ARG A 176 10.32 -10.21 0.69
CA ARG A 176 11.14 -9.04 1.04
C ARG A 176 10.85 -8.68 2.50
N PRO A 177 11.79 -8.99 3.43
CA PRO A 177 11.63 -8.59 4.83
C PRO A 177 11.49 -7.08 4.98
N ASN A 178 10.76 -6.65 5.99
CA ASN A 178 10.66 -5.25 6.44
C ASN A 178 11.07 -5.14 7.92
N GLY A 179 10.99 -3.93 8.49
CA GLY A 179 11.44 -3.67 9.86
C GLY A 179 10.63 -4.36 10.97
N ASP A 180 9.45 -4.91 10.67
CA ASP A 180 8.66 -5.68 11.63
C ASP A 180 9.05 -7.17 11.65
N ASP A 181 9.82 -7.62 10.67
CA ASP A 181 10.27 -9.00 10.60
C ASP A 181 11.46 -9.23 11.55
N ALA A 182 11.55 -10.44 12.11
CA ALA A 182 12.67 -10.80 12.97
C ALA A 182 14.01 -10.68 12.22
N PRO A 183 15.11 -10.28 12.89
CA PRO A 183 16.44 -10.26 12.29
C PRO A 183 16.79 -11.63 11.68
N GLY A 184 17.35 -11.63 10.46
CA GLY A 184 17.69 -12.86 9.76
C GLY A 184 16.53 -13.58 9.07
N THR A 185 15.33 -12.97 8.99
CA THR A 185 14.18 -13.56 8.29
C THR A 185 14.55 -14.01 6.86
N PRO A 186 14.26 -15.27 6.49
CA PRO A 186 14.57 -15.79 5.16
C PRO A 186 13.96 -14.96 4.03
N ARG A 187 14.67 -14.90 2.89
CA ARG A 187 14.22 -14.17 1.69
C ARG A 187 13.36 -15.01 0.75
N ALA A 188 13.07 -16.26 1.09
CA ALA A 188 12.21 -17.11 0.29
C ALA A 188 11.52 -18.17 1.14
N PHE A 189 10.24 -18.41 0.85
CA PHE A 189 9.44 -19.45 1.49
C PHE A 189 8.56 -20.17 0.45
N PRO A 190 8.08 -21.38 0.76
CA PRO A 190 6.94 -21.96 0.06
C PRO A 190 5.76 -20.97 0.08
N ALA A 191 5.01 -20.87 -1.02
CA ALA A 191 3.87 -19.96 -1.09
C ALA A 191 2.73 -20.52 -1.91
N LEU A 192 1.51 -20.25 -1.43
CA LEU A 192 0.29 -20.36 -2.20
C LEU A 192 0.16 -19.10 -3.07
N ILE A 193 0.01 -19.30 -4.38
CA ILE A 193 -0.13 -18.25 -5.37
C ILE A 193 -1.56 -18.31 -5.93
N ALA A 194 -2.32 -17.24 -5.75
CA ALA A 194 -3.66 -17.11 -6.31
C ALA A 194 -3.66 -16.11 -7.46
N ALA A 195 -4.11 -16.51 -8.64
CA ALA A 195 -4.28 -15.62 -9.78
C ALA A 195 -5.44 -14.64 -9.51
N VAL A 196 -5.19 -13.36 -9.76
CA VAL A 196 -6.21 -12.31 -9.75
C VAL A 196 -6.55 -11.97 -11.18
N THR A 197 -7.82 -12.09 -11.54
CA THR A 197 -8.32 -11.85 -12.89
C THR A 197 -9.29 -10.68 -12.95
N ASN A 198 -9.42 -10.04 -14.11
CA ASN A 198 -10.52 -9.12 -14.40
C ASN A 198 -11.80 -9.90 -14.81
N CYS A 199 -12.86 -9.19 -15.18
CA CYS A 199 -14.11 -9.80 -15.65
C CYS A 199 -13.96 -10.56 -16.98
N GLU A 200 -12.96 -10.22 -17.80
CA GLU A 200 -12.60 -10.90 -19.05
C GLU A 200 -11.68 -12.12 -18.83
N ALA A 201 -11.56 -12.59 -17.58
CA ALA A 201 -10.68 -13.70 -17.17
C ALA A 201 -9.17 -13.48 -17.43
N GLN A 202 -8.74 -12.28 -17.77
CA GLN A 202 -7.32 -11.95 -17.94
C GLN A 202 -6.64 -11.79 -16.58
N GLN A 203 -5.51 -12.45 -16.38
CA GLN A 203 -4.74 -12.29 -15.16
C GLN A 203 -4.08 -10.91 -15.09
N THR A 204 -4.55 -10.10 -14.15
CA THR A 204 -4.07 -8.75 -13.88
C THR A 204 -3.13 -8.69 -12.67
N GLY A 205 -3.19 -9.70 -11.79
CA GLY A 205 -2.38 -9.75 -10.57
C GLY A 205 -2.22 -11.14 -9.98
N ALA A 206 -1.60 -11.20 -8.80
CA ALA A 206 -1.47 -12.41 -8.00
C ALA A 206 -1.43 -12.08 -6.50
N HIS A 207 -2.15 -12.87 -5.70
CA HIS A 207 -1.95 -12.91 -4.25
C HIS A 207 -0.93 -13.99 -3.90
N ARG A 208 0.00 -13.64 -3.01
CA ARG A 208 0.95 -14.55 -2.39
C ARG A 208 0.57 -14.74 -0.93
N THR A 209 0.49 -15.99 -0.51
CA THR A 209 0.46 -16.36 0.90
C THR A 209 1.69 -17.23 1.16
N TRP A 210 2.68 -16.70 1.89
CA TRP A 210 3.85 -17.48 2.27
C TRP A 210 3.46 -18.45 3.40
N LEU A 211 3.94 -19.68 3.27
CA LEU A 211 3.63 -20.81 4.12
C LEU A 211 4.85 -21.19 4.95
N ASP A 212 4.60 -21.72 6.13
CA ASP A 212 5.64 -22.31 6.95
C ASP A 212 6.22 -23.54 6.22
N PRO A 213 7.55 -23.61 5.98
CA PRO A 213 8.19 -24.81 5.44
C PRO A 213 7.91 -26.09 6.23
N ALA A 214 7.71 -25.99 7.55
CA ALA A 214 7.36 -27.11 8.43
C ALA A 214 5.87 -27.50 8.36
N GLY A 215 5.03 -26.73 7.65
CA GLY A 215 3.61 -27.04 7.46
C GLY A 215 2.68 -26.55 8.56
N ALA A 216 3.15 -25.76 9.53
CA ALA A 216 2.34 -25.21 10.62
C ALA A 216 1.34 -24.10 10.19
N GLY A 217 1.22 -23.85 8.89
CA GLY A 217 0.29 -22.89 8.32
C GLY A 217 0.99 -21.79 7.54
N LYS A 218 0.77 -20.54 7.94
CA LYS A 218 1.43 -19.37 7.31
C LYS A 218 2.85 -19.22 7.84
N ALA A 219 3.74 -18.68 7.02
CA ALA A 219 5.09 -18.35 7.46
C ALA A 219 5.05 -17.36 8.64
N ASN A 220 5.95 -17.55 9.60
CA ASN A 220 6.14 -16.64 10.72
C ASN A 220 6.91 -15.40 10.28
N VAL A 221 6.20 -14.49 9.60
CA VAL A 221 6.69 -13.20 9.10
C VAL A 221 5.62 -12.14 9.36
N ALA A 222 6.01 -10.87 9.44
CA ALA A 222 5.11 -9.76 9.74
C ALA A 222 3.98 -9.61 8.70
N THR A 223 4.23 -10.02 7.46
CA THR A 223 3.24 -9.96 6.36
C THR A 223 3.17 -11.25 5.57
N PRO A 224 2.48 -12.28 6.09
CA PRO A 224 2.43 -13.57 5.43
C PRO A 224 1.58 -13.54 4.15
N ARG A 225 0.93 -12.42 3.84
CA ARG A 225 0.13 -12.19 2.63
C ARG A 225 0.50 -10.88 1.96
N ARG A 226 0.77 -10.91 0.65
CA ARG A 226 0.93 -9.69 -0.16
C ARG A 226 0.42 -9.91 -1.58
N ALA A 227 -0.20 -8.90 -2.15
CA ALA A 227 -0.61 -8.89 -3.55
C ALA A 227 0.45 -8.25 -4.47
N MET A 228 0.34 -8.47 -5.77
CA MET A 228 1.09 -7.76 -6.81
C MET A 228 0.28 -7.71 -8.10
N GLY A 229 0.58 -6.74 -8.97
CA GLY A 229 -0.21 -6.51 -10.20
C GLY A 229 -1.33 -5.51 -9.96
N ASN A 230 -2.26 -5.46 -10.92
CA ASN A 230 -3.47 -4.66 -10.80
C ASN A 230 -4.60 -5.49 -10.17
N ILE A 231 -4.91 -5.24 -8.90
CA ILE A 231 -5.94 -5.98 -8.15
C ILE A 231 -7.28 -5.25 -8.03
N LEU A 232 -7.33 -3.93 -8.22
CA LEU A 232 -8.56 -3.16 -8.08
C LEU A 232 -9.55 -3.55 -9.18
N GLY A 233 -10.81 -3.84 -8.81
CA GLY A 233 -11.83 -4.34 -9.74
C GLY A 233 -11.61 -5.78 -10.22
N ALA A 234 -10.60 -6.45 -9.68
CA ALA A 234 -10.22 -7.81 -10.03
C ALA A 234 -10.36 -8.73 -8.81
N ALA A 235 -10.48 -10.03 -9.04
CA ALA A 235 -10.74 -11.00 -7.96
C ALA A 235 -10.05 -12.33 -8.23
N VAL A 236 -9.84 -13.10 -7.17
CA VAL A 236 -9.52 -14.53 -7.28
C VAL A 236 -10.84 -15.26 -7.49
N ARG A 237 -11.02 -15.87 -8.66
CA ARG A 237 -12.28 -16.54 -9.03
C ARG A 237 -12.11 -18.05 -8.97
N PHE A 238 -13.08 -18.73 -8.37
CA PHE A 238 -13.17 -20.18 -8.32
C PHE A 238 -14.38 -20.64 -9.13
N GLY A 239 -14.21 -21.67 -9.96
CA GLY A 239 -15.28 -22.17 -10.82
C GLY A 239 -15.48 -21.36 -12.11
N HIS A 240 -16.60 -21.64 -12.79
CA HIS A 240 -16.94 -21.01 -14.06
C HIS A 240 -17.60 -19.65 -13.80
N CYS A 241 -17.17 -18.61 -14.53
CA CYS A 241 -17.79 -17.29 -14.44
C CYS A 241 -19.26 -17.40 -14.88
N ARG A 242 -20.20 -17.02 -14.01
CA ARG A 242 -21.62 -16.86 -14.31
C ARG A 242 -22.01 -15.41 -14.01
N ASP A 243 -23.14 -14.95 -14.55
CA ASP A 243 -23.61 -13.57 -14.42
C ASP A 243 -23.77 -13.11 -12.96
N VAL A 244 -23.91 -14.06 -12.02
CA VAL A 244 -23.96 -13.82 -10.58
C VAL A 244 -22.80 -14.54 -9.90
N MET A 245 -22.01 -13.78 -9.12
CA MET A 245 -20.99 -14.31 -8.21
C MET A 245 -21.38 -14.05 -6.76
N ILE A 246 -21.12 -15.02 -5.90
CA ILE A 246 -21.19 -14.86 -4.44
C ILE A 246 -19.78 -14.58 -3.94
N ALA A 247 -19.60 -13.48 -3.20
CA ALA A 247 -18.36 -13.15 -2.50
C ALA A 247 -18.50 -13.47 -1.01
N GLY A 248 -17.43 -13.98 -0.38
CA GLY A 248 -17.35 -14.32 1.05
C GLY A 248 -15.92 -14.34 1.55
#